data_AF-A0A6A6PGJ8-F1
#
_entry.id   AF-A0A6A6PGJ8-F1
#
_cell.length_a   1.000
_cell.length_b   1.000
_cell.length_c   1.000
_cell.angle_alpha   90.00
_cell.angle_beta   90.00
_cell.angle_gamma   90.00
#
_symmetry.space_group_name_H-M   'P 1'
#
loop_
_entity.id
_entity.type
_entity.pdbx_description
1 polymer ?
#
loop_
_entity_poly.entity_id
_entity_poly.type
_entity_poly.pdbx_seq_one_letter_code
_entity_poly.pdbx_strand_id
1 'polypeptide(L)'
;MASAQFGPPGGGGGGSGNPFGGGEGPPSGDNPFSGGGFRFFESHRITIISAHAICATLAFAFLFPVGGIMIRLASFRGLWLVHGLFQIFAYILFIAAAGLGLFMVHEIPPQAHVWSYAHPIIGLVLLAVLFFQPWSGLLHHLGFKRDPRRGFFSYAHIWIGRIAIILGIINGGLGLQLSRFYGIVPASNGVVAGYSVGAAIMFLLYFFSIVVGETRRRRARRAAPLHHKRERYDGSREQVRYA
;
A
#
# COMPACT_ATOMS: atom_id res chain seq x y z
N MET A 1 3.38 51.62 -36.70
CA MET A 1 3.37 51.95 -38.14
C MET A 1 4.75 51.66 -38.71
N ALA A 2 4.76 51.04 -39.89
CA ALA A 2 5.84 50.79 -40.86
C ALA A 2 7.00 51.82 -40.86
N SER A 3 8.23 51.58 -41.33
CA SER A 3 8.90 50.50 -42.08
C SER A 3 10.32 50.99 -42.37
N ALA A 4 11.30 50.10 -42.55
CA ALA A 4 12.22 50.07 -43.70
C ALA A 4 13.45 49.20 -43.39
N GLN A 5 13.56 48.05 -44.04
CA GLN A 5 14.82 47.33 -44.18
C GLN A 5 15.10 47.21 -45.68
N PHE A 6 16.10 47.96 -46.13
CA PHE A 6 16.69 47.91 -47.46
C PHE A 6 17.75 46.79 -47.49
N GLY A 7 17.67 45.88 -48.47
CA GLY A 7 18.75 44.95 -48.82
C GLY A 7 19.80 45.60 -49.73
N PRO A 8 20.90 44.90 -50.03
CA PRO A 8 21.30 44.72 -51.44
C PRO A 8 21.94 43.32 -51.68
N PRO A 9 22.54 43.03 -52.85
CA PRO A 9 21.93 42.27 -53.93
C PRO A 9 22.58 40.88 -54.15
N GLY A 10 21.94 40.06 -54.98
CA GLY A 10 22.33 38.69 -55.26
C GLY A 10 23.70 38.50 -55.92
N GLY A 11 24.27 37.33 -55.66
CA GLY A 11 25.35 36.69 -56.41
C GLY A 11 25.05 35.20 -56.45
N GLY A 12 24.86 34.65 -57.65
CA GLY A 12 24.45 33.27 -57.88
C GLY A 12 25.59 32.26 -57.97
N GLY A 13 25.20 31.00 -58.12
CA GLY A 13 26.03 29.94 -58.71
C GLY A 13 26.30 28.75 -57.78
N GLY A 14 25.79 27.57 -58.16
CA GLY A 14 26.33 26.29 -57.65
C GLY A 14 25.34 25.17 -57.36
N GLY A 15 24.20 25.07 -58.04
CA GLY A 15 23.35 23.89 -57.97
C GLY A 15 23.96 22.72 -58.73
N SER A 16 24.47 21.70 -58.03
CA SER A 16 24.72 20.37 -58.61
C SER A 16 23.42 19.56 -58.57
N GLY A 17 22.47 19.92 -59.42
CA GLY A 17 21.25 19.14 -59.65
C GLY A 17 21.52 18.02 -60.65
N ASN A 18 21.33 16.77 -60.23
CA ASN A 18 21.36 15.61 -61.11
C ASN A 18 20.15 15.67 -62.07
N PRO A 19 20.34 15.71 -63.41
CA PRO A 19 19.25 16.01 -64.35
C PRO A 19 18.37 14.79 -64.71
N PHE A 20 18.52 13.66 -64.00
CA PHE A 20 17.74 12.46 -64.18
C PHE A 20 17.27 11.94 -62.82
N GLY A 21 16.06 12.33 -62.41
CA GLY A 21 15.50 11.95 -61.12
C GLY A 21 14.09 12.49 -60.91
N GLY A 22 13.21 12.33 -61.90
CA GLY A 22 11.77 12.49 -61.69
C GLY A 22 11.27 11.35 -60.81
N GLY A 23 11.19 11.60 -59.50
CA GLY A 23 10.62 10.70 -58.52
C GLY A 23 9.81 11.51 -57.54
N GLU A 24 8.49 11.49 -57.72
CA GLU A 24 7.54 11.89 -56.70
C GLU A 24 7.90 11.13 -55.41
N GLY A 25 8.28 11.87 -54.36
CA GLY A 25 8.46 11.27 -53.03
C GLY A 25 7.14 10.60 -52.64
N PRO A 26 7.16 9.39 -52.04
CA PRO A 26 5.93 8.74 -51.65
C PRO A 26 5.17 9.67 -50.69
N PRO A 27 3.83 9.75 -50.78
CA PRO A 27 3.08 10.49 -49.79
C PRO A 27 3.44 9.89 -48.43
N SER A 28 3.77 10.74 -47.46
CA SER A 28 3.94 10.36 -46.07
C SER A 28 2.67 9.63 -45.63
N GLY A 29 2.71 8.30 -45.74
CA GLY A 29 1.63 7.42 -45.33
C GLY A 29 1.59 7.42 -43.83
N ASP A 30 0.74 8.28 -43.26
CA ASP A 30 0.27 8.15 -41.88
C ASP A 30 -0.47 6.81 -41.79
N ASN A 31 0.28 5.74 -41.53
CA ASN A 31 -0.25 4.39 -41.33
C ASN A 31 -1.09 4.39 -40.05
N PRO A 32 -2.44 4.38 -40.12
CA PRO A 32 -3.30 4.54 -38.94
C PRO A 32 -3.16 3.36 -37.97
N PHE A 33 -2.66 2.23 -38.48
CA PHE A 33 -2.46 0.98 -37.75
C PHE A 33 -1.18 0.93 -36.91
N SER A 34 -0.17 1.76 -37.22
CA SER A 34 1.10 1.78 -36.46
C SER A 34 0.96 2.52 -35.12
N GLY A 35 0.18 3.60 -35.10
CA GLY A 35 -0.04 4.40 -33.88
C GLY A 35 -1.13 3.83 -32.95
N GLY A 36 -2.14 3.16 -33.49
CA GLY A 36 -3.28 2.64 -32.72
C GLY A 36 -2.93 1.47 -31.80
N GLY A 37 -2.17 0.49 -32.32
CA GLY A 37 -1.76 -0.68 -31.54
C GLY A 37 -0.83 -0.31 -30.39
N PHE A 38 0.22 0.48 -30.67
CA PHE A 38 1.17 0.94 -29.65
C PHE A 38 0.49 1.72 -28.52
N ARG A 39 -0.42 2.65 -28.85
CA ARG A 39 -1.20 3.42 -27.85
C ARG A 39 -2.14 2.55 -27.03
N PHE A 40 -2.70 1.49 -27.60
CA PHE A 40 -3.56 0.55 -26.89
C PHE A 40 -2.77 -0.27 -25.86
N PHE A 41 -1.61 -0.82 -26.23
CA PHE A 41 -0.75 -1.58 -25.32
C PHE A 41 -0.19 -0.72 -24.18
N GLU A 42 0.21 0.52 -24.47
CA GLU A 42 0.66 1.51 -23.46
C GLU A 42 -0.46 1.79 -22.44
N SER A 43 -1.67 2.07 -22.94
CA SER A 43 -2.84 2.36 -22.11
C SER A 43 -3.24 1.17 -21.22
N HIS A 44 -3.12 -0.06 -21.74
CA HIS A 44 -3.40 -1.27 -20.99
C HIS A 44 -2.39 -1.49 -19.85
N ARG A 45 -1.09 -1.31 -20.12
CA ARG A 45 -0.02 -1.39 -19.10
C ARG A 45 -0.20 -0.34 -18.01
N ILE A 46 -0.49 0.90 -18.37
CA ILE A 46 -0.77 1.99 -17.41
C ILE A 46 -1.93 1.63 -16.48
N THR A 47 -3.00 1.06 -17.05
CA THR A 47 -4.18 0.67 -16.28
C THR A 47 -3.87 -0.41 -15.26
N ILE A 48 -3.14 -1.45 -15.66
CA ILE A 48 -2.76 -2.57 -14.76
C ILE A 48 -1.84 -2.09 -13.63
N ILE A 49 -0.83 -1.27 -13.95
CA ILE A 49 0.09 -0.72 -12.95
C ILE A 49 -0.65 0.16 -11.95
N SER A 50 -1.54 1.02 -12.46
CA SER A 50 -2.35 1.90 -11.62
C SER A 50 -3.28 1.11 -10.71
N ALA A 51 -3.95 0.08 -11.24
CA ALA A 51 -4.82 -0.80 -10.47
C ALA A 51 -4.04 -1.55 -9.37
N HIS A 52 -2.86 -2.09 -9.69
CA HIS A 52 -1.97 -2.71 -8.70
C HIS A 52 -1.61 -1.73 -7.58
N ALA A 53 -1.13 -0.54 -7.94
CA ALA A 53 -0.68 0.47 -6.98
C ALA A 53 -1.82 0.98 -6.09
N ILE A 54 -3.01 1.23 -6.66
CA ILE A 54 -4.19 1.68 -5.92
C ILE A 54 -4.66 0.59 -4.95
N CYS A 55 -4.84 -0.64 -5.41
CA CYS A 55 -5.27 -1.75 -4.55
C CYS A 55 -4.29 -2.03 -3.42
N ALA A 56 -2.98 -2.06 -3.71
CA ALA A 56 -1.94 -2.26 -2.69
C ALA A 56 -1.91 -1.11 -1.67
N THR A 57 -2.02 0.14 -2.14
CA THR A 57 -2.05 1.33 -1.28
C THR A 57 -3.28 1.33 -0.37
N LEU A 58 -4.48 1.09 -0.93
CA LEU A 58 -5.70 0.99 -0.14
C LEU A 58 -5.60 -0.09 0.93
N ALA A 59 -5.04 -1.26 0.61
CA ALA A 59 -4.86 -2.34 1.56
C ALA A 59 -3.89 -1.96 2.69
N PHE A 60 -2.63 -1.62 2.37
CA PHE A 60 -1.57 -1.46 3.38
C PHE A 60 -1.48 -0.07 4.00
N ALA A 61 -1.68 0.99 3.21
CA ALA A 61 -1.56 2.35 3.74
C ALA A 61 -2.83 2.78 4.49
N PHE A 62 -3.98 2.14 4.27
CA PHE A 62 -5.26 2.58 4.85
C PHE A 62 -6.04 1.47 5.57
N LEU A 63 -6.55 0.46 4.87
CA LEU A 63 -7.54 -0.47 5.43
C LEU A 63 -7.00 -1.34 6.56
N PHE A 64 -5.81 -1.94 6.39
CA PHE A 64 -5.16 -2.71 7.45
C PHE A 64 -4.88 -1.85 8.70
N PRO A 65 -4.24 -0.66 8.57
CA PRO A 65 -4.09 0.28 9.69
C PRO A 65 -5.40 0.65 10.37
N VAL A 66 -6.43 1.04 9.60
CA VAL A 66 -7.74 1.46 10.13
C VAL A 66 -8.39 0.32 10.92
N GLY A 67 -8.43 -0.89 10.37
CA GLY A 67 -8.93 -2.07 11.09
C GLY A 67 -8.17 -2.34 12.39
N GLY A 68 -6.86 -2.13 12.40
CA GLY A 68 -6.02 -2.23 13.60
C GLY A 68 -6.29 -1.12 14.63
N ILE A 69 -6.51 0.12 14.19
CA ILE A 69 -6.81 1.27 15.06
C ILE A 69 -8.16 1.06 15.75
N MET A 70 -9.18 0.66 14.99
CA MET A 70 -10.54 0.46 15.50
C MET A 70 -10.58 -0.53 16.67
N ILE A 71 -9.96 -1.71 16.55
CA ILE A 71 -9.95 -2.74 17.60
C ILE A 71 -9.19 -2.30 18.88
N ARG A 72 -8.41 -1.21 18.80
CA ARG A 72 -7.65 -0.67 19.94
C ARG A 72 -8.33 0.50 20.62
N LEU A 73 -9.03 1.36 19.87
CA LEU A 73 -9.59 2.61 20.39
C LEU A 73 -11.09 2.53 20.66
N ALA A 74 -11.84 1.75 19.88
CA ALA A 74 -13.27 1.59 20.08
C ALA A 74 -13.58 0.50 21.11
N SER A 75 -14.79 0.56 21.69
CA SER A 75 -15.27 -0.44 22.65
C SER A 75 -16.78 -0.60 22.49
N PHE A 76 -17.22 -1.56 21.69
CA PHE A 76 -18.63 -1.93 21.52
C PHE A 76 -18.77 -3.41 21.14
N ARG A 77 -19.99 -3.95 21.30
CA ARG A 77 -20.28 -5.37 21.01
C ARG A 77 -20.21 -5.64 19.51
N GLY A 78 -19.40 -6.61 19.10
CA GLY A 78 -19.19 -6.93 17.67
C GLY A 78 -18.00 -6.22 17.01
N LEU A 79 -17.21 -5.44 17.75
CA LEU A 79 -16.01 -4.77 17.21
C LEU A 79 -15.01 -5.73 16.53
N TRP A 80 -14.90 -6.97 17.01
CA TRP A 80 -14.04 -7.99 16.41
C TRP A 80 -14.52 -8.41 15.00
N LEU A 81 -15.84 -8.38 14.74
CA LEU A 81 -16.41 -8.64 13.40
C LEU A 81 -16.08 -7.50 12.46
N VAL A 82 -16.25 -6.25 12.91
CA VAL A 82 -15.89 -5.06 12.12
C VAL A 82 -14.40 -5.06 11.79
N HIS A 83 -13.56 -5.37 12.77
CA HIS A 83 -12.13 -5.57 12.56
C HIS A 83 -11.88 -6.65 11.49
N GLY A 84 -12.44 -7.85 11.68
CA GLY A 84 -12.29 -8.97 10.75
C GLY A 84 -12.75 -8.63 9.33
N LEU A 85 -13.88 -7.92 9.17
CA LEU A 85 -14.40 -7.48 7.88
C LEU A 85 -13.41 -6.57 7.16
N PHE A 86 -12.87 -5.56 7.85
CA PHE A 86 -11.84 -4.68 7.29
C PHE A 86 -10.58 -5.46 6.91
N GLN A 87 -10.14 -6.42 7.73
CA GLN A 87 -8.95 -7.23 7.43
C GLN A 87 -9.18 -8.15 6.21
N ILE A 88 -10.33 -8.82 6.12
CA ILE A 88 -10.67 -9.69 5.00
C ILE A 88 -10.76 -8.87 3.70
N PHE A 89 -11.46 -7.73 3.74
CA PHE A 89 -11.60 -6.87 2.58
C PHE A 89 -10.25 -6.31 2.10
N ALA A 90 -9.41 -5.84 3.01
CA ALA A 90 -8.05 -5.40 2.70
C ALA A 90 -7.21 -6.54 2.10
N TYR A 91 -7.35 -7.77 2.63
CA TYR A 91 -6.65 -8.93 2.12
C TYR A 91 -7.09 -9.33 0.71
N ILE A 92 -8.39 -9.24 0.39
CA ILE A 92 -8.90 -9.47 -0.97
C ILE A 92 -8.30 -8.45 -1.94
N LEU A 93 -8.28 -7.16 -1.58
CA LEU A 93 -7.64 -6.13 -2.41
C LEU A 93 -6.14 -6.40 -2.59
N PHE A 94 -5.47 -6.89 -1.55
CA PHE A 94 -4.05 -7.21 -1.64
C PHE A 94 -3.79 -8.45 -2.51
N ILE A 95 -4.64 -9.48 -2.46
CA ILE A 95 -4.58 -10.62 -3.40
C ILE A 95 -4.74 -10.12 -4.84
N ALA A 96 -5.72 -9.25 -5.10
CA ALA A 96 -5.91 -8.66 -6.42
C ALA A 96 -4.67 -7.87 -6.88
N ALA A 97 -4.10 -7.05 -5.99
CA ALA A 97 -2.85 -6.35 -6.27
C ALA A 97 -1.70 -7.32 -6.56
N ALA A 98 -1.50 -8.35 -5.74
CA ALA A 98 -0.44 -9.35 -5.96
C ALA A 98 -0.62 -10.10 -7.28
N GLY A 99 -1.86 -10.47 -7.64
CA GLY A 99 -2.18 -11.09 -8.93
C GLY A 99 -1.83 -10.20 -10.11
N LEU A 100 -2.17 -8.90 -10.06
CA LEU A 100 -1.76 -7.92 -11.07
C LEU A 100 -0.23 -7.77 -11.12
N GLY A 101 0.44 -7.80 -9.96
CA GLY A 101 1.90 -7.76 -9.86
C GLY A 101 2.57 -8.93 -10.56
N LEU A 102 2.09 -10.16 -10.30
CA LEU A 102 2.56 -11.37 -10.93
C LEU A 102 2.29 -11.36 -12.43
N PHE A 103 1.11 -10.91 -12.85
CA PHE A 103 0.78 -10.74 -14.27
C PHE A 103 1.78 -9.81 -14.98
N MET A 104 2.11 -8.65 -14.38
CA MET A 104 3.09 -7.73 -14.96
C MET A 104 4.47 -8.35 -15.11
N VAL A 105 4.91 -9.20 -14.17
CA VAL A 105 6.22 -9.86 -14.26
C VAL A 105 6.33 -10.76 -15.49
N HIS A 106 5.24 -11.40 -15.92
CA HIS A 106 5.24 -12.22 -17.13
C HIS A 106 5.27 -11.40 -18.43
N GLU A 107 4.81 -10.14 -18.38
CA GLU A 107 4.73 -9.21 -19.51
C GLU A 107 6.00 -8.34 -19.68
N ILE A 108 6.95 -8.44 -18.74
CA ILE A 108 8.20 -7.68 -18.74
C ILE A 108 9.32 -8.59 -19.28
N PRO A 109 10.18 -8.07 -20.19
CA PRO A 109 11.30 -8.85 -20.70
C PRO A 109 12.21 -9.37 -19.57
N PRO A 110 12.68 -10.63 -19.61
CA PRO A 110 13.50 -11.23 -18.55
C PRO A 110 14.75 -10.43 -18.17
N GLN A 111 15.27 -9.63 -19.10
CA GLN A 111 16.45 -8.77 -18.92
C GLN A 111 16.22 -7.61 -17.93
N ALA A 112 14.96 -7.32 -17.57
CA ALA A 112 14.64 -6.30 -16.57
C ALA A 112 14.91 -6.76 -15.12
N HIS A 113 15.25 -8.04 -14.91
CA HIS A 113 15.61 -8.62 -13.61
C HIS A 113 14.67 -8.23 -12.46
N VAL A 114 13.36 -8.20 -12.73
CA VAL A 114 12.34 -7.71 -11.78
C VAL A 114 12.34 -8.44 -10.44
N TRP A 115 12.72 -9.72 -10.45
CA TRP A 115 12.85 -10.54 -9.25
C TRP A 115 14.01 -10.14 -8.33
N SER A 116 14.97 -9.35 -8.81
CA SER A 116 16.10 -8.87 -8.02
C SER A 116 15.73 -7.67 -7.14
N TYR A 117 14.55 -7.08 -7.31
CA TYR A 117 14.09 -5.96 -6.48
C TYR A 117 13.43 -6.46 -5.20
N ALA A 118 13.64 -5.71 -4.12
CA ALA A 118 13.05 -6.01 -2.82
C ALA A 118 11.50 -5.98 -2.84
N HIS A 119 10.89 -5.13 -3.68
CA HIS A 119 9.44 -4.94 -3.73
C HIS A 119 8.63 -6.23 -3.99
N PRO A 120 8.85 -6.98 -5.08
CA PRO A 120 8.12 -8.21 -5.34
C PRO A 120 8.41 -9.31 -4.30
N ILE A 121 9.65 -9.42 -3.81
CA ILE A 121 10.03 -10.41 -2.79
C ILE A 121 9.26 -10.14 -1.48
N ILE A 122 9.33 -8.90 -0.97
CA ILE A 122 8.63 -8.51 0.25
C ILE A 122 7.11 -8.65 0.06
N GLY A 123 6.58 -8.27 -1.10
CA GLY A 123 5.16 -8.43 -1.43
C GLY A 123 4.69 -9.88 -1.34
N LEU A 124 5.43 -10.84 -1.88
CA LEU A 124 5.09 -12.26 -1.82
C LEU A 124 5.21 -12.83 -0.40
N VAL A 125 6.24 -12.42 0.35
CA VAL A 125 6.37 -12.79 1.77
C VAL A 125 5.17 -12.28 2.57
N LEU A 126 4.76 -11.03 2.35
CA LEU A 126 3.56 -10.46 2.99
C LEU A 126 2.30 -11.22 2.60
N LEU A 127 2.14 -11.61 1.34
CA LEU A 127 0.99 -12.40 0.88
C LEU A 127 0.91 -13.73 1.62
N ALA A 128 2.02 -14.46 1.68
CA ALA A 128 2.11 -15.75 2.37
C ALA A 128 1.84 -15.62 3.88
N VAL A 129 2.44 -14.61 4.55
CA VAL A 129 2.28 -14.41 5.99
C VAL A 129 0.84 -13.97 6.34
N LEU A 130 0.25 -13.09 5.54
CA LEU A 130 -1.13 -12.61 5.77
C LEU A 130 -2.18 -13.70 5.54
N PHE A 131 -1.92 -14.71 4.69
CA PHE A 131 -2.80 -15.87 4.55
C PHE A 131 -3.07 -16.58 5.89
N PHE A 132 -2.07 -16.66 6.76
CA PHE A 132 -2.21 -17.30 8.08
C PHE A 132 -2.83 -16.38 9.14
N GLN A 133 -2.93 -15.08 8.88
CA GLN A 133 -3.44 -14.11 9.87
C GLN A 133 -4.91 -14.34 10.27
N PRO A 134 -5.87 -14.54 9.34
CA PRO A 134 -7.28 -14.80 9.71
C PRO A 134 -7.44 -16.02 10.60
N TRP A 135 -6.73 -17.11 10.30
CA TRP A 135 -6.75 -18.34 11.10
C TRP A 135 -6.20 -18.11 12.50
N SER A 136 -5.04 -17.44 12.61
CA SER A 136 -4.47 -17.08 13.92
C SER A 136 -5.37 -16.13 14.71
N GLY A 137 -6.06 -15.21 14.04
CA GLY A 137 -7.00 -14.25 14.64
C GLY A 137 -8.25 -14.94 15.18
N LEU A 138 -8.80 -15.92 14.46
CA LEU A 138 -9.92 -16.72 14.93
C LEU A 138 -9.54 -17.55 16.15
N LEU A 139 -8.39 -18.22 16.12
CA LEU A 139 -7.86 -18.96 17.27
C LEU A 139 -7.60 -18.06 18.48
N HIS A 140 -7.06 -16.85 18.24
CA HIS A 140 -6.89 -15.83 19.27
C HIS A 140 -8.23 -15.44 19.90
N HIS A 141 -9.27 -15.20 19.10
CA HIS A 141 -10.57 -14.79 19.59
C HIS A 141 -11.27 -15.90 20.39
N LEU A 142 -11.26 -17.14 19.87
CA LEU A 142 -11.80 -18.31 20.56
C LEU A 142 -11.07 -18.58 21.89
N GLY A 143 -9.75 -18.43 21.88
CA GLY A 143 -8.92 -18.52 23.08
C GLY A 143 -9.26 -17.43 24.10
N PHE A 144 -9.37 -16.17 23.67
CA PHE A 144 -9.68 -15.04 24.54
C PHE A 144 -11.07 -15.13 25.20
N LYS A 145 -12.04 -15.76 24.52
CA LYS A 145 -13.36 -16.03 25.08
C LYS A 145 -13.32 -17.08 26.20
N ARG A 146 -12.37 -18.02 26.15
CA ARG A 146 -12.19 -19.09 27.15
C ARG A 146 -11.32 -18.65 28.31
N ASP A 147 -10.18 -18.02 28.02
CA ASP A 147 -9.27 -17.46 29.02
C ASP A 147 -8.77 -16.08 28.53
N PRO A 148 -9.06 -14.98 29.25
CA PRO A 148 -8.62 -13.63 28.87
C PRO A 148 -7.10 -13.41 28.96
N ARG A 149 -6.32 -14.45 29.30
CA ARG A 149 -4.85 -14.44 29.21
C ARG A 149 -4.38 -14.53 27.75
N ARG A 150 -3.26 -13.87 27.44
CA ARG A 150 -2.67 -13.91 26.09
C ARG A 150 -1.93 -15.23 25.89
N GLY A 151 -2.51 -16.14 25.11
CA GLY A 151 -1.83 -17.35 24.64
C GLY A 151 -0.86 -17.07 23.48
N PHE A 152 -0.12 -18.09 23.05
CA PHE A 152 0.86 -18.01 21.95
C PHE A 152 0.27 -17.39 20.67
N PHE A 153 -0.89 -17.90 20.19
CA PHE A 153 -1.58 -17.37 19.01
C PHE A 153 -1.96 -15.89 19.13
N SER A 154 -2.19 -15.41 20.37
CA SER A 154 -2.48 -13.99 20.61
C SER A 154 -1.26 -13.11 20.34
N TYR A 155 -0.08 -13.54 20.79
CA TYR A 155 1.15 -12.80 20.54
C TYR A 155 1.55 -12.87 19.08
N ALA A 156 1.47 -14.06 18.47
CA ALA A 156 1.76 -14.25 17.05
C ALA A 156 0.88 -13.34 16.18
N HIS A 157 -0.45 -13.39 16.34
CA HIS A 157 -1.38 -12.56 15.57
C HIS A 157 -1.06 -11.06 15.71
N ILE A 158 -0.86 -10.59 16.95
CA ILE A 158 -0.64 -9.15 17.21
C ILE A 158 0.71 -8.67 16.65
N TRP A 159 1.79 -9.40 16.86
CA TRP A 159 3.12 -8.97 16.42
C TRP A 159 3.33 -9.14 14.92
N ILE A 160 2.88 -10.25 14.34
CA ILE A 160 2.96 -10.46 12.90
C ILE A 160 2.13 -9.39 12.18
N GLY A 161 0.91 -9.11 12.63
CA GLY A 161 0.08 -8.05 12.05
C GLY A 161 0.74 -6.66 12.10
N ARG A 162 1.43 -6.33 13.20
CA ARG A 162 2.18 -5.06 13.32
C ARG A 162 3.34 -4.97 12.34
N ILE A 163 4.16 -6.02 12.28
CA ILE A 163 5.31 -6.08 11.38
C ILE A 163 4.85 -6.05 9.93
N ALA A 164 3.79 -6.79 9.58
CA ALA A 164 3.24 -6.85 8.24
C ALA A 164 2.73 -5.48 7.76
N ILE A 165 2.06 -4.70 8.62
CA ILE A 165 1.61 -3.34 8.27
C ILE A 165 2.81 -2.42 7.98
N ILE A 166 3.83 -2.45 8.83
CA ILE A 166 5.03 -1.62 8.64
C ILE A 166 5.75 -1.99 7.34
N LEU A 167 6.01 -3.28 7.15
CA LEU A 167 6.66 -3.79 5.95
C LEU A 167 5.83 -3.51 4.70
N GLY A 168 4.51 -3.59 4.76
CA GLY A 168 3.64 -3.28 3.63
C GLY A 168 3.67 -1.81 3.21
N ILE A 169 3.74 -0.87 4.17
CA ILE A 169 3.94 0.55 3.87
C ILE A 169 5.33 0.78 3.25
N ILE A 170 6.38 0.19 3.81
CA ILE A 170 7.72 0.28 3.21
C ILE A 170 7.70 -0.31 1.79
N ASN A 171 7.03 -1.45 1.61
CA ASN A 171 6.92 -2.13 0.32
C ASN A 171 6.21 -1.29 -0.73
N GLY A 172 5.16 -0.55 -0.36
CA GLY A 172 4.49 0.38 -1.28
C GLY A 172 5.42 1.53 -1.72
N GLY A 173 6.24 2.05 -0.80
CA GLY A 173 7.29 3.02 -1.14
C GLY A 173 8.34 2.46 -2.11
N LEU A 174 8.79 1.21 -1.89
CA LEU A 174 9.70 0.51 -2.80
C LEU A 174 9.07 0.27 -4.18
N GLY A 175 7.76 0.01 -4.24
CA GLY A 175 7.02 -0.11 -5.51
C GLY A 175 6.98 1.20 -6.29
N LEU A 176 6.77 2.33 -5.61
CA LEU A 176 6.85 3.67 -6.24
C LEU A 176 8.27 4.00 -6.69
N GLN A 177 9.28 3.62 -5.91
CA GLN A 177 10.68 3.75 -6.33
C GLN A 177 10.95 2.94 -7.60
N LEU A 178 10.51 1.68 -7.63
CA LEU A 178 10.65 0.80 -8.80
C LEU A 178 9.99 1.41 -10.05
N SER A 179 8.77 1.94 -9.91
CA SER A 179 8.03 2.60 -10.99
C SER A 179 8.76 3.83 -11.55
N ARG A 180 9.42 4.63 -10.71
CA ARG A 180 10.15 5.84 -11.13
C ARG A 180 11.45 5.56 -11.88
N PHE A 181 12.24 4.61 -11.37
CA PHE A 181 13.60 4.40 -11.87
C PHE A 181 13.68 3.38 -13.01
N TYR A 182 12.70 2.48 -13.11
CA TYR A 182 12.73 1.37 -14.07
C TYR A 182 11.59 1.42 -15.11
N GLY A 183 10.82 2.51 -15.12
CA GLY A 183 10.29 3.08 -16.37
C GLY A 183 9.18 2.32 -17.09
N ILE A 184 8.27 1.63 -16.39
CA ILE A 184 7.05 1.11 -17.06
C ILE A 184 5.95 2.18 -17.10
N VAL A 185 5.82 2.98 -16.02
CA VAL A 185 5.08 4.26 -15.97
C VAL A 185 5.74 5.11 -14.89
N PRO A 186 6.30 6.29 -15.20
CA PRO A 186 6.93 7.13 -14.18
C PRO A 186 5.88 7.70 -13.23
N ALA A 187 5.92 7.29 -11.96
CA ALA A 187 5.04 7.86 -10.94
C ALA A 187 5.31 9.36 -10.78
N SER A 188 4.28 10.17 -11.05
CA SER A 188 4.38 11.64 -10.97
C SER A 188 4.78 12.10 -9.56
N ASN A 189 5.30 13.32 -9.46
CA ASN A 189 5.60 13.94 -8.16
C ASN A 189 4.37 14.03 -7.27
N GLY A 190 3.18 14.26 -7.86
CA GLY A 190 1.92 14.26 -7.11
C GLY A 190 1.56 12.90 -6.53
N VAL A 191 1.76 11.80 -7.27
CA VAL A 191 1.46 10.44 -6.78
C VAL A 191 2.36 10.07 -5.61
N VAL A 192 3.67 10.34 -5.73
CA VAL A 192 4.61 10.05 -4.63
C VAL A 192 4.34 10.94 -3.42
N ALA A 193 4.13 12.24 -3.61
CA ALA A 193 3.76 13.12 -2.52
C ALA A 193 2.46 12.68 -1.82
N GLY A 194 1.43 12.33 -2.59
CA GLY A 194 0.15 11.86 -2.06
C GLY A 194 0.29 10.57 -1.26
N TYR A 195 1.02 9.57 -1.79
CA TYR A 195 1.31 8.34 -1.08
C TYR A 195 2.11 8.61 0.21
N SER A 196 3.22 9.35 0.11
CA SER A 196 4.11 9.61 1.25
C SER A 196 3.39 10.34 2.37
N VAL A 197 2.62 11.39 2.07
CA VAL A 197 1.85 12.15 3.07
C VAL A 197 0.75 11.29 3.69
N GLY A 198 -0.05 10.60 2.85
CA GLY A 198 -1.15 9.76 3.34
C GLY A 198 -0.66 8.60 4.20
N ALA A 199 0.37 7.88 3.75
CA ALA A 199 0.98 6.79 4.48
C ALA A 199 1.63 7.26 5.79
N ALA A 200 2.31 8.42 5.80
CA ALA A 200 2.91 8.97 7.01
C ALA A 200 1.85 9.35 8.06
N ILE A 201 0.78 10.06 7.65
CA ILE A 201 -0.32 10.42 8.55
C ILE A 201 -0.96 9.16 9.13
N MET A 202 -1.30 8.18 8.27
CA MET A 202 -1.95 6.95 8.74
C MET A 202 -1.03 6.12 9.63
N PHE A 203 0.27 6.05 9.32
CA PHE A 203 1.25 5.39 10.16
C PHE A 203 1.33 6.02 11.55
N LEU A 204 1.35 7.35 11.64
CA LEU A 204 1.33 8.06 12.92
C LEU A 204 0.05 7.77 13.70
N LEU A 205 -1.13 7.85 13.08
CA LEU A 205 -2.39 7.50 13.72
C LEU A 205 -2.40 6.04 14.23
N TYR A 206 -1.90 5.11 13.42
CA TYR A 206 -1.76 3.72 13.78
C TYR A 206 -0.81 3.54 14.97
N PHE A 207 0.36 4.17 14.94
CA PHE A 207 1.36 4.12 16.00
C PHE A 207 0.82 4.68 17.31
N PHE A 208 0.22 5.87 17.29
CA PHE A 208 -0.40 6.47 18.47
C PHE A 208 -1.53 5.60 19.02
N SER A 209 -2.33 4.95 18.16
CA SER A 209 -3.36 4.02 18.61
C SER A 209 -2.79 2.82 19.39
N ILE A 210 -1.59 2.34 19.02
CA ILE A 210 -0.91 1.26 19.75
C ILE A 210 -0.46 1.77 21.12
N VAL A 211 0.18 2.93 21.18
CA VAL A 211 0.68 3.51 22.43
C VAL A 211 -0.47 3.78 23.40
N VAL A 212 -1.54 4.43 22.94
CA VAL A 212 -2.72 4.73 23.77
C VAL A 212 -3.42 3.45 24.20
N GLY A 213 -3.66 2.51 23.28
CA GLY A 213 -4.34 1.26 23.57
C GLY A 213 -3.58 0.40 24.59
N GLU A 214 -2.26 0.31 24.48
CA GLU A 214 -1.41 -0.44 25.41
C GLU A 214 -1.35 0.25 26.78
N THR A 215 -1.24 1.58 26.80
CA THR A 215 -1.24 2.36 28.05
C THR A 215 -2.56 2.22 28.81
N ARG A 216 -3.71 2.32 28.13
CA ARG A 216 -5.04 2.11 28.74
C ARG A 216 -5.17 0.71 29.34
N ARG A 217 -4.74 -0.33 28.61
CA ARG A 217 -4.79 -1.73 29.09
C ARG A 217 -3.88 -1.95 30.31
N ARG A 218 -2.68 -1.35 30.32
CA ARG A 218 -1.76 -1.43 31.47
C ARG A 218 -2.33 -0.75 32.72
N ARG A 219 -2.95 0.44 32.56
CA ARG A 219 -3.63 1.14 33.66
C ARG A 219 -4.78 0.32 34.25
N ALA A 220 -5.65 -0.24 33.39
CA ALA A 220 -6.76 -1.09 33.84
C ALA A 220 -6.28 -2.34 34.61
N ARG A 221 -5.21 -2.99 34.14
CA ARG A 221 -4.60 -4.15 34.83
C ARG A 221 -3.98 -3.80 36.18
N ARG A 222 -3.44 -2.58 36.35
CA ARG A 222 -2.89 -2.11 37.64
C ARG A 222 -3.98 -1.72 38.64
N ALA A 223 -5.11 -1.21 38.17
CA ALA A 223 -6.24 -0.84 39.03
C ALA A 223 -7.01 -2.05 39.58
N ALA A 224 -7.09 -3.16 38.84
CA ALA A 224 -7.81 -4.37 39.25
C ALA A 224 -7.32 -5.00 40.58
N PRO A 225 -6.01 -5.21 40.84
CA PRO A 225 -5.54 -5.75 42.12
C PRO A 225 -5.75 -4.79 43.31
N LEU A 226 -5.79 -3.47 43.07
CA LEU A 226 -6.08 -2.49 44.12
C LEU A 226 -7.55 -2.53 44.54
N HIS A 227 -8.49 -2.65 43.59
CA HIS A 227 -9.91 -2.79 43.89
C HIS A 227 -10.20 -4.05 44.73
N HIS A 228 -9.67 -5.20 44.33
CA HIS A 228 -9.92 -6.45 45.07
C HIS A 228 -9.32 -6.42 46.49
N LYS A 229 -8.14 -5.81 46.67
CA LYS A 229 -7.52 -5.66 47.99
C LYS A 229 -8.30 -4.69 48.89
N ARG A 230 -8.88 -3.63 48.31
CA ARG A 230 -9.67 -2.63 49.03
C ARG A 230 -11.03 -3.18 49.46
N GLU A 231 -11.73 -3.91 48.60
CA GLU A 231 -12.99 -4.61 48.97
C GLU A 231 -12.77 -5.67 50.05
N ARG A 232 -11.69 -6.46 49.97
CA ARG A 232 -11.36 -7.44 50.99
C ARG A 232 -11.03 -6.79 52.34
N TYR A 233 -10.35 -5.63 52.32
CA TYR A 233 -10.05 -4.87 53.52
C TYR A 233 -11.32 -4.25 54.13
N ASP A 234 -12.19 -3.67 53.32
CA ASP A 234 -13.42 -3.02 53.77
C ASP A 234 -14.40 -4.04 54.37
N GLY A 235 -14.64 -5.16 53.67
CA GLY A 235 -15.47 -6.26 54.17
C GLY A 235 -14.94 -6.87 55.48
N SER A 236 -13.61 -6.91 55.66
CA SER A 236 -13.02 -7.36 56.94
C SER A 236 -13.23 -6.36 58.08
N ARG A 237 -13.28 -5.04 57.79
CA ARG A 237 -13.57 -4.03 58.82
C ARG A 237 -15.05 -3.99 59.19
N GLU A 238 -15.94 -4.20 58.24
CA GLU A 238 -17.37 -4.32 58.51
C GLU A 238 -17.66 -5.50 59.43
N GLN A 239 -17.11 -6.69 59.14
CA GLN A 239 -17.31 -7.88 59.98
C GLN A 239 -16.82 -7.68 61.42
N VAL A 240 -15.73 -6.95 61.63
CA VAL A 240 -15.21 -6.62 62.97
C VAL A 240 -16.06 -5.56 63.68
N ARG A 241 -16.82 -4.74 62.96
CA ARG A 241 -17.66 -3.67 63.53
C ARG A 241 -19.01 -4.17 64.06
N TYR A 242 -19.43 -5.36 63.64
CA TYR A 242 -20.72 -5.99 64.00
C TYR A 242 -20.55 -7.23 64.89
N ALA A 243 -19.34 -7.51 65.37
CA ALA A 243 -19.02 -8.56 66.35
C ALA A 243 -18.79 -7.92 67.73
#